data_AF-A0AA39MZ08-F1
#
_entry.id   AF-A0AA39MZ08-F1
#
_cell.length_a   1.000
_cell.length_b   1.000
_cell.length_c   1.000
_cell.angle_alpha   90.00
_cell.angle_beta   90.00
_cell.angle_gamma   90.00
#
_symmetry.space_group_name_H-M   'P 1'
#
loop_
_entity.id
_entity.type
_entity.pdbx_description
1 polymer ?
#
loop_
_entity_poly.entity_id
_entity_poly.type
_entity_poly.pdbx_seq_one_letter_code
_entity_poly.pdbx_strand_id
1 'polypeptide(L)'
;YSTLRYSGYFVLILLIPSNVTGAIIGYRAFGGEINSQSMYYTLGILSAGCLILGWFNVKKNTREHRKWMIRGVVIFSVAITARLITLAARQIVTDIGNYHSVFRCDELRSVLTNITSIQLLFPTCAGDGVDLSSTYVPVYADARGDALHSIAATRVVQGMALWFALIIHIFGCEAYLQMTEEANYQRRGFVLEPKSDSSVSLAPFPDSPL
;
A
#
# COMPACT_ATOMS: atom_id res chain seq x y z
N TYR A 1 29.62 9.84 8.06
CA TYR A 1 29.44 8.38 7.97
C TYR A 1 28.59 7.79 9.10
N SER A 2 28.69 8.29 10.34
CA SER A 2 27.85 7.87 11.47
C SER A 2 26.37 8.21 11.29
N THR A 3 26.06 9.43 10.85
CA THR A 3 24.68 9.93 10.62
C THR A 3 23.86 9.11 9.62
N LEU A 4 24.48 8.63 8.53
CA LEU A 4 23.78 7.79 7.53
C LEU A 4 23.39 6.41 8.09
N ARG A 5 24.21 5.82 8.97
CA ARG A 5 23.92 4.52 9.61
C ARG A 5 22.75 4.62 10.58
N TYR A 6 22.69 5.69 11.37
CA TYR A 6 21.56 5.93 12.28
C TYR A 6 20.24 6.11 11.53
N SER A 7 20.25 6.84 10.41
CA SER A 7 19.06 7.01 9.56
C SER A 7 18.55 5.67 9.00
N GLY A 8 19.44 4.79 8.55
CA GLY A 8 19.07 3.45 8.08
C GLY A 8 18.44 2.57 9.16
N TYR A 9 19.00 2.55 10.37
CA TYR A 9 18.39 1.82 11.50
C TYR A 9 17.05 2.42 11.93
N PHE A 10 16.92 3.73 11.91
CA PHE A 10 15.67 4.41 12.24
C PHE A 10 14.54 4.04 11.26
N VAL A 11 14.84 4.01 9.95
CA VAL A 11 13.87 3.56 8.95
C VAL A 11 13.43 2.13 9.22
N LEU A 12 14.37 1.20 9.47
CA LEU A 12 14.02 -0.20 9.76
C LEU A 12 13.18 -0.35 11.05
N ILE A 13 13.53 0.38 12.11
CA ILE A 13 12.81 0.38 13.38
C ILE A 13 11.40 0.95 13.23
N LEU A 14 11.17 1.92 12.34
CA LEU A 14 9.83 2.44 12.06
C LEU A 14 9.02 1.53 11.13
N LEU A 15 9.69 0.92 10.15
CA LEU A 15 9.04 0.15 9.11
C LEU A 15 8.40 -1.13 9.65
N ILE A 16 9.12 -1.86 10.51
CA ILE A 16 8.64 -3.12 11.09
C ILE A 16 7.32 -2.92 11.87
N PRO A 17 7.23 -2.04 12.88
CA PRO A 17 5.99 -1.79 13.59
C PRO A 17 4.93 -1.19 12.67
N SER A 18 5.29 -0.31 11.71
CA SER A 18 4.30 0.23 10.76
C SER A 18 3.62 -0.87 9.94
N ASN A 19 4.32 -1.93 9.52
CA ASN A 19 3.69 -3.05 8.81
C ASN A 19 2.77 -3.85 9.71
N VAL A 20 3.24 -4.18 10.92
CA VAL A 20 2.48 -4.99 11.88
C VAL A 20 1.21 -4.25 12.30
N THR A 21 1.34 -2.98 12.66
CA THR A 21 0.21 -2.13 13.04
C THR A 21 -0.73 -1.91 11.87
N GLY A 22 -0.22 -1.69 10.65
CA GLY A 22 -1.05 -1.56 9.45
C GLY A 22 -1.89 -2.80 9.14
N ALA A 23 -1.29 -3.98 9.25
CA ALA A 23 -1.96 -5.26 9.01
C ALA A 23 -3.02 -5.57 10.09
N ILE A 24 -2.77 -5.24 11.36
CA ILE A 24 -3.70 -5.51 12.47
C ILE A 24 -4.86 -4.51 12.49
N ILE A 25 -4.57 -3.22 12.31
CA ILE A 25 -5.58 -2.15 12.42
C ILE A 25 -6.46 -2.07 11.17
N GLY A 26 -5.94 -2.43 9.99
CA GLY A 26 -6.68 -2.39 8.72
C GLY A 26 -8.04 -3.10 8.77
N TYR A 27 -8.13 -4.23 9.47
CA TYR A 27 -9.39 -4.96 9.70
C TYR A 27 -10.45 -4.11 10.41
N ARG A 28 -10.07 -3.42 11.49
CA ARG A 28 -11.00 -2.66 12.34
C ARG A 28 -11.32 -1.29 11.77
N ALA A 29 -10.37 -0.65 11.08
CA ALA A 29 -10.51 0.72 10.60
C ALA A 29 -11.39 0.86 9.36
N PHE A 30 -11.53 -0.19 8.54
CA PHE A 30 -12.28 -0.15 7.28
C PHE A 30 -13.50 -1.09 7.29
N GLY A 31 -14.09 -1.32 8.47
CA GLY A 31 -15.34 -2.08 8.62
C GLY A 31 -15.23 -3.57 8.33
N GLY A 32 -14.01 -4.11 8.23
CA GLY A 32 -13.80 -5.54 7.98
C GLY A 32 -14.26 -6.02 6.61
N GLU A 33 -14.28 -5.17 5.57
CA GLU A 33 -14.56 -5.67 4.21
C GLU A 33 -13.46 -6.63 3.72
N ILE A 34 -13.86 -7.81 3.24
CA ILE A 34 -12.93 -8.87 2.81
C ILE A 34 -11.93 -8.41 1.75
N ASN A 35 -12.33 -7.49 0.87
CA ASN A 35 -11.47 -6.94 -0.17
C ASN A 35 -10.33 -6.11 0.45
N SER A 36 -10.69 -5.16 1.32
CA SER A 36 -9.72 -4.35 2.06
C SER A 36 -8.80 -5.22 2.93
N GLN A 37 -9.35 -6.22 3.63
CA GLN A 37 -8.57 -7.16 4.44
C GLN A 37 -7.54 -7.94 3.62
N SER A 38 -7.97 -8.54 2.50
CA SER A 38 -7.09 -9.33 1.63
C SER A 38 -5.88 -8.51 1.18
N MET A 39 -6.09 -7.23 0.94
CA MET A 39 -5.07 -6.32 0.46
C MET A 39 -4.11 -5.88 1.58
N TYR A 40 -4.60 -5.61 2.79
CA TYR A 40 -3.72 -5.35 3.95
C TYR A 40 -2.83 -6.56 4.28
N TYR A 41 -3.37 -7.78 4.22
CA TYR A 41 -2.57 -9.00 4.40
C TYR A 41 -1.54 -9.18 3.27
N THR A 42 -1.95 -8.93 2.03
CA THR A 42 -1.04 -8.99 0.88
C THR A 42 0.12 -8.00 1.02
N LEU A 43 -0.14 -6.75 1.43
CA LEU A 43 0.93 -5.76 1.68
C LEU A 43 1.87 -6.21 2.79
N GLY A 44 1.33 -6.71 3.90
CA GLY A 44 2.13 -7.19 5.01
C GLY A 44 3.05 -8.36 4.62
N ILE A 45 2.55 -9.32 3.84
CA ILE A 45 3.34 -10.46 3.36
C ILE A 45 4.41 -10.00 2.37
N LEU A 46 4.06 -9.16 1.39
CA LEU A 46 5.01 -8.68 0.38
C LEU A 46 6.11 -7.80 1.00
N SER A 47 5.75 -6.91 1.92
CA SER A 47 6.72 -6.04 2.59
C SER A 47 7.64 -6.84 3.52
N ALA A 48 7.10 -7.77 4.31
CA ALA A 48 7.89 -8.66 5.15
C ALA A 48 8.80 -9.56 4.30
N GLY A 49 8.29 -10.11 3.20
CA GLY A 49 9.08 -10.91 2.26
C GLY A 49 10.27 -10.14 1.69
N CYS A 50 10.07 -8.88 1.30
CA CYS A 50 11.16 -8.02 0.83
C CYS A 50 12.22 -7.76 1.92
N LEU A 51 11.79 -7.54 3.17
CA LEU A 51 12.73 -7.33 4.28
C LEU A 51 13.51 -8.60 4.64
N ILE A 52 12.86 -9.76 4.68
CA ILE A 52 13.49 -11.05 4.98
C ILE A 52 14.53 -11.40 3.91
N LEU A 53 14.14 -11.33 2.63
CA LEU A 53 15.05 -11.59 1.51
C LEU A 53 16.16 -10.55 1.41
N GLY A 54 15.85 -9.29 1.71
CA GLY A 54 16.83 -8.22 1.86
C GLY A 54 17.86 -8.54 2.93
N TRP A 55 17.41 -8.96 4.13
CA TRP A 55 18.27 -9.32 5.26
C TRP A 55 19.19 -10.49 4.94
N PHE A 56 18.66 -11.58 4.38
CA PHE A 56 19.48 -12.74 4.01
C PHE A 56 20.59 -12.40 3.00
N ASN A 57 20.31 -11.45 2.09
CA ASN A 57 21.27 -11.04 1.08
C ASN A 57 22.25 -9.93 1.53
N VAL A 58 22.08 -9.32 2.72
CA VAL A 58 22.97 -8.24 3.24
C VAL A 58 24.43 -8.66 3.18
N LYS A 59 24.75 -9.86 3.67
CA LYS A 59 26.12 -10.38 3.76
C LYS A 59 26.52 -11.22 2.54
N LYS A 60 25.55 -11.79 1.82
CA LYS A 60 25.82 -12.70 0.69
C LYS A 60 26.02 -11.95 -0.62
N ASN A 61 25.09 -11.05 -0.97
CA ASN A 61 25.06 -10.36 -2.26
C ASN A 61 24.46 -8.96 -2.08
N THR A 62 25.32 -7.96 -1.93
CA THR A 62 24.89 -6.55 -1.73
C THR A 62 24.05 -5.99 -2.87
N ARG A 63 24.25 -6.49 -4.10
CA ARG A 63 23.41 -6.12 -5.26
C ARG A 63 21.96 -6.59 -5.12
N GLU A 64 21.77 -7.85 -4.74
CA GLU A 64 20.42 -8.40 -4.52
C GLU A 64 19.75 -7.79 -3.30
N HIS A 65 20.53 -7.54 -2.23
CA HIS A 65 20.03 -6.76 -1.09
C HIS A 65 19.45 -5.42 -1.54
N ARG A 66 20.16 -4.67 -2.40
CA ARG A 66 19.67 -3.38 -2.92
C ARG A 66 18.36 -3.55 -3.71
N LYS A 67 18.24 -4.57 -4.57
CA LYS A 67 17.02 -4.84 -5.34
C LYS A 67 15.83 -5.12 -4.42
N TRP A 68 15.99 -5.97 -3.42
CA TRP A 68 14.94 -6.29 -2.44
C TRP A 68 14.55 -5.10 -1.57
N MET A 69 15.51 -4.25 -1.18
CA MET A 69 15.19 -3.03 -0.42
C MET A 69 14.40 -2.01 -1.25
N ILE A 70 14.71 -1.88 -2.54
CA ILE A 70 13.93 -1.00 -3.45
C ILE A 70 12.50 -1.51 -3.58
N ARG A 71 12.30 -2.82 -3.82
CA ARG A 71 10.96 -3.44 -3.86
C ARG A 71 10.17 -3.14 -2.58
N GLY A 72 10.82 -3.31 -1.43
CA GLY A 72 10.23 -2.98 -0.13
C GLY A 72 9.75 -1.53 -0.05
N VAL A 73 10.62 -0.56 -0.33
CA VAL A 73 10.28 0.89 -0.28
C VAL A 73 9.11 1.24 -1.21
N VAL A 74 9.10 0.67 -2.42
CA VAL A 74 8.03 0.91 -3.41
C VAL A 74 6.70 0.30 -2.95
N ILE A 75 6.72 -0.83 -2.24
CA ILE A 75 5.49 -1.39 -1.64
C ILE A 75 4.91 -0.45 -0.56
N PHE A 76 5.73 0.30 0.20
CA PHE A 76 5.20 1.26 1.19
C PHE A 76 4.51 2.46 0.55
N SER A 77 4.93 2.89 -0.63
CA SER A 77 4.29 4.02 -1.32
C SER A 77 2.91 3.67 -1.91
N VAL A 78 2.54 2.37 -1.93
CA VAL A 78 1.18 1.92 -2.28
C VAL A 78 0.12 2.60 -1.40
N ALA A 79 0.38 2.75 -0.10
CA ALA A 79 -0.57 3.36 0.82
C ALA A 79 -0.87 4.83 0.46
N ILE A 80 0.13 5.57 0.00
CA ILE A 80 -0.02 6.98 -0.41
C ILE A 80 -0.83 7.05 -1.71
N THR A 81 -0.44 6.25 -2.69
CA THR A 81 -1.11 6.26 -4.01
C THR A 81 -2.55 5.77 -3.91
N ALA A 82 -2.83 4.80 -3.06
CA ALA A 82 -4.19 4.35 -2.77
C ALA A 82 -5.07 5.47 -2.22
N ARG A 83 -4.55 6.39 -1.40
CA ARG A 83 -5.33 7.55 -0.93
C ARG A 83 -5.75 8.46 -2.08
N LEU A 84 -4.87 8.72 -3.04
CA LEU A 84 -5.19 9.53 -4.20
C LEU A 84 -6.28 8.87 -5.07
N ILE A 85 -6.15 7.55 -5.29
CA ILE A 85 -7.15 6.78 -6.03
C ILE A 85 -8.48 6.77 -5.30
N THR A 86 -8.50 6.54 -3.97
CA THR A 86 -9.72 6.58 -3.14
C THR A 86 -10.42 7.94 -3.22
N LEU A 87 -9.68 9.05 -3.18
CA LEU A 87 -10.25 10.40 -3.26
C LEU A 87 -10.97 10.67 -4.60
N ALA A 88 -10.44 10.13 -5.70
CA ALA A 88 -11.10 10.20 -7.00
C ALA A 88 -12.26 9.21 -7.11
N ALA A 89 -12.04 7.94 -6.75
CA ALA A 89 -13.00 6.86 -6.90
C ALA A 89 -14.29 7.08 -6.10
N ARG A 90 -14.20 7.68 -4.90
CA ARG A 90 -15.39 7.96 -4.08
C ARG A 90 -16.35 8.95 -4.77
N GLN A 91 -15.84 9.89 -5.57
CA GLN A 91 -16.69 10.83 -6.32
C GLN A 91 -17.43 10.10 -7.45
N ILE A 92 -16.72 9.23 -8.18
CA ILE A 92 -17.29 8.41 -9.25
C ILE A 92 -18.41 7.51 -8.70
N VAL A 93 -18.16 6.84 -7.58
CA VAL A 93 -19.16 5.99 -6.91
C VAL A 93 -20.40 6.78 -6.50
N THR A 94 -20.21 8.00 -6.03
CA THR A 94 -21.29 8.91 -5.64
C THR A 94 -22.14 9.35 -6.83
N ASP A 95 -21.51 9.57 -7.99
CA ASP A 95 -22.23 9.94 -9.23
C ASP A 95 -23.03 8.77 -9.82
N ILE A 96 -22.56 7.53 -9.63
CA ILE A 96 -23.29 6.33 -10.06
C ILE A 96 -24.50 6.07 -9.15
N GLY A 97 -24.34 6.26 -7.85
CA GLY A 97 -25.42 6.21 -6.87
C GLY A 97 -26.11 4.86 -6.65
N ASN A 98 -25.43 3.74 -6.94
CA ASN A 98 -25.95 2.38 -6.72
C ASN A 98 -25.09 1.55 -5.74
N TYR A 99 -24.13 2.18 -5.08
CA TYR A 99 -23.21 1.48 -4.19
C TYR A 99 -23.62 1.64 -2.72
N HIS A 100 -23.49 0.53 -1.98
CA HIS A 100 -23.76 0.48 -0.55
C HIS A 100 -22.60 -0.24 0.13
N SER A 101 -22.25 0.23 1.32
CA SER A 101 -21.29 -0.44 2.19
C SER A 101 -21.99 -1.00 3.41
N VAL A 102 -21.51 -2.12 3.92
CA VAL A 102 -22.12 -2.80 5.06
C VAL A 102 -21.47 -2.26 6.35
N PHE A 103 -22.32 -1.87 7.30
CA PHE A 103 -21.92 -1.41 8.63
C PHE A 103 -22.52 -2.31 9.70
N ARG A 104 -21.81 -2.44 10.83
CA ARG A 104 -22.36 -3.08 12.03
C ARG A 104 -23.15 -2.07 12.84
N CYS A 105 -24.19 -2.51 13.53
CA CYS A 105 -25.02 -1.61 14.35
C CYS A 105 -24.24 -0.97 15.51
N ASP A 106 -23.24 -1.66 16.08
CA ASP A 106 -22.34 -1.11 17.10
C ASP A 106 -21.48 0.05 16.55
N GLU A 107 -20.94 -0.12 15.35
CA GLU A 107 -20.21 0.90 14.62
C GLU A 107 -21.10 2.10 14.31
N LEU A 108 -22.34 1.87 13.88
CA LEU A 108 -23.29 2.94 13.58
C LEU A 108 -23.58 3.82 14.80
N ARG A 109 -23.72 3.24 16.00
CA ARG A 109 -23.90 4.01 17.25
C ARG A 109 -22.65 4.80 17.66
N SER A 110 -21.47 4.36 17.24
CA SER A 110 -20.24 5.12 17.47
C SER A 110 -20.11 6.34 16.54
N VAL A 111 -20.65 6.24 15.32
CA VAL A 111 -20.57 7.30 14.30
C VAL A 111 -21.72 8.30 14.44
N LEU A 112 -22.94 7.80 14.65
CA LEU A 112 -24.14 8.59 14.92
C LEU A 112 -24.38 8.65 16.44
N THR A 113 -24.05 9.78 17.04
CA THR A 113 -24.29 10.01 18.48
C THR A 113 -25.77 10.22 18.80
N ASN A 114 -26.60 10.52 17.79
CA ASN A 114 -28.04 10.78 17.98
C ASN A 114 -28.87 9.51 17.76
N ILE A 115 -29.41 8.96 18.85
CA ILE A 115 -30.19 7.71 18.86
C ILE A 115 -31.50 7.86 18.06
N THR A 116 -32.10 9.05 18.03
CA THR A 116 -33.35 9.29 17.30
C THR A 116 -33.16 9.18 15.79
N SER A 117 -32.01 9.63 15.27
CA SER A 117 -31.65 9.48 13.86
C SER A 117 -31.42 8.02 13.48
N ILE A 118 -30.84 7.21 14.38
CA ILE A 118 -30.64 5.77 14.16
C ILE A 118 -31.99 5.05 14.13
N GLN A 119 -32.90 5.37 15.05
CA GLN A 119 -34.25 4.78 15.07
C GLN A 119 -35.03 5.05 13.77
N LEU A 120 -34.90 6.25 13.21
CA LEU A 120 -35.60 6.65 11.99
C LEU A 120 -34.99 6.02 10.72
N LEU A 121 -33.65 6.03 10.61
CA LEU A 121 -32.95 5.61 9.39
C LEU A 121 -32.61 4.10 9.37
N PHE A 122 -32.37 3.52 10.55
CA PHE A 122 -31.93 2.14 10.72
C PHE A 122 -32.69 1.47 11.88
N PRO A 123 -34.01 1.24 11.74
CA PRO A 123 -34.84 0.69 12.81
C PRO A 123 -34.37 -0.69 13.29
N THR A 124 -33.71 -1.46 12.43
CA THR A 124 -33.08 -2.75 12.75
C THR A 124 -31.96 -2.64 13.79
N CYS A 125 -31.32 -1.47 13.94
CA CYS A 125 -30.27 -1.23 14.94
C CYS A 125 -30.78 -0.62 16.26
N ALA A 126 -32.10 -0.41 16.40
CA ALA A 126 -32.67 0.36 17.50
C ALA A 126 -33.66 -0.40 18.40
N GLY A 127 -33.95 -1.67 18.11
CA GLY A 127 -34.82 -2.51 18.96
C GLY A 127 -34.17 -2.88 20.29
N ASP A 128 -34.99 -2.97 21.35
CA ASP A 128 -34.58 -3.48 22.65
C ASP A 128 -34.28 -4.98 22.54
N GLY A 129 -33.04 -5.38 22.89
CA GLY A 129 -32.59 -6.78 22.84
C GLY A 129 -31.88 -7.20 21.55
N VAL A 130 -31.65 -6.28 20.60
CA VAL A 130 -30.83 -6.56 19.40
C VAL A 130 -29.36 -6.71 19.80
N ASP A 131 -28.73 -7.80 19.38
CA ASP A 131 -27.28 -7.94 19.46
C ASP A 131 -26.63 -7.05 18.40
N LEU A 132 -26.19 -5.87 18.85
CA LEU A 132 -25.53 -4.86 18.03
C LEU A 132 -24.23 -5.35 17.38
N SER A 133 -23.63 -6.40 17.94
CA SER A 133 -22.34 -6.89 17.48
C SER A 133 -22.46 -7.81 16.25
N SER A 134 -23.60 -8.49 16.10
CA SER A 134 -23.87 -9.47 15.03
C SER A 134 -24.84 -8.95 13.96
N THR A 135 -25.45 -7.78 14.18
CA THR A 135 -26.40 -7.18 13.24
C THR A 135 -25.69 -6.23 12.27
N TYR A 136 -25.96 -6.41 10.97
CA TYR A 136 -25.39 -5.64 9.87
C TYR A 136 -26.47 -4.90 9.09
N VAL A 137 -26.17 -3.68 8.66
CA VAL A 137 -27.06 -2.84 7.85
C VAL A 137 -26.32 -2.24 6.66
N PRO A 138 -26.95 -2.16 5.48
CA PRO A 138 -26.38 -1.47 4.34
C PRO A 138 -26.54 0.05 4.50
N VAL A 139 -25.46 0.79 4.26
CA VAL A 139 -25.42 2.25 4.25
C VAL A 139 -25.08 2.70 2.83
N TYR A 140 -25.82 3.68 2.34
CA TYR A 140 -25.59 4.25 1.01
C TYR A 140 -24.25 4.97 0.91
N ALA A 141 -23.52 4.75 -0.19
CA ALA A 141 -22.21 5.36 -0.43
C ALA A 141 -22.36 6.72 -1.12
N ASP A 142 -22.19 7.80 -0.35
CA ASP A 142 -22.23 9.18 -0.87
C ASP A 142 -21.14 10.05 -0.24
N ALA A 143 -20.17 10.47 -1.05
CA ALA A 143 -19.07 11.33 -0.64
C ALA A 143 -19.47 12.80 -0.41
N ARG A 144 -20.65 13.22 -0.89
CA ARG A 144 -21.24 14.56 -0.73
C ARG A 144 -22.24 14.65 0.42
N GLY A 145 -22.70 13.50 0.94
CA GLY A 145 -23.63 13.41 2.06
C GLY A 145 -22.97 13.56 3.44
N ASP A 146 -23.71 13.20 4.48
CA ASP A 146 -23.26 13.20 5.87
C ASP A 146 -22.00 12.36 6.10
N ALA A 147 -21.34 12.56 7.26
CA ALA A 147 -20.13 11.84 7.65
C ALA A 147 -20.28 10.31 7.50
N LEU A 148 -21.44 9.75 7.86
CA LEU A 148 -21.73 8.32 7.71
C LEU A 148 -21.67 7.87 6.24
N HIS A 149 -22.34 8.58 5.34
CA HIS A 149 -22.36 8.25 3.91
C HIS A 149 -20.99 8.45 3.25
N SER A 150 -20.23 9.45 3.70
CA SER A 150 -18.88 9.72 3.19
C SER A 150 -17.87 8.64 3.62
N ILE A 151 -18.01 8.11 4.84
CA ILE A 151 -17.24 6.94 5.30
C ILE A 151 -17.64 5.71 4.49
N ALA A 152 -18.94 5.50 4.23
CA ALA A 152 -19.42 4.41 3.40
C ALA A 152 -18.81 4.47 1.99
N ALA A 153 -18.82 5.64 1.33
CA ALA A 153 -18.21 5.82 0.02
C ALA A 153 -16.71 5.53 0.00
N THR A 154 -16.01 5.91 1.06
CA THR A 154 -14.58 5.61 1.22
C THR A 154 -14.34 4.10 1.40
N ARG A 155 -15.18 3.42 2.19
CA ARG A 155 -15.05 1.99 2.47
C ARG A 155 -15.19 1.14 1.21
N VAL A 156 -16.22 1.40 0.40
CA VAL A 156 -16.49 0.65 -0.86
C VAL A 156 -15.28 0.67 -1.80
N VAL A 157 -14.63 1.83 -1.95
CA VAL A 157 -13.54 2.00 -2.95
C VAL A 157 -12.16 1.64 -2.42
N GLN A 158 -11.97 1.57 -1.10
CA GLN A 158 -10.65 1.43 -0.47
C GLN A 158 -9.91 0.18 -0.93
N GLY A 159 -10.57 -0.99 -0.93
CA GLY A 159 -9.95 -2.25 -1.33
C GLY A 159 -9.49 -2.22 -2.79
N MET A 160 -10.37 -1.78 -3.68
CA MET A 160 -10.06 -1.61 -5.11
C MET A 160 -8.89 -0.64 -5.33
N ALA A 161 -8.88 0.50 -4.64
CA ALA A 161 -7.83 1.51 -4.75
C ALA A 161 -6.45 0.94 -4.34
N LEU A 162 -6.40 0.15 -3.27
CA LEU A 162 -5.17 -0.50 -2.83
C LEU A 162 -4.66 -1.54 -3.84
N TRP A 163 -5.55 -2.32 -4.48
CA TRP A 163 -5.16 -3.26 -5.53
C TRP A 163 -4.56 -2.57 -6.75
N PHE A 164 -5.22 -1.52 -7.25
CA PHE A 164 -4.67 -0.75 -8.38
C PHE A 164 -3.34 -0.09 -8.03
N ALA A 165 -3.25 0.51 -6.85
CA ALA A 165 -1.99 1.08 -6.38
C ALA A 165 -0.89 0.02 -6.31
N LEU A 166 -1.15 -1.17 -5.78
CA LEU A 166 -0.18 -2.26 -5.72
C LEU A 166 0.33 -2.64 -7.11
N ILE A 167 -0.57 -2.85 -8.07
CA ILE A 167 -0.23 -3.23 -9.45
C ILE A 167 0.71 -2.19 -10.07
N ILE A 168 0.34 -0.91 -10.01
CA ILE A 168 1.14 0.20 -10.54
C ILE A 168 2.56 0.18 -9.94
N HIS A 169 2.67 -0.07 -8.64
CA HIS A 169 3.94 -0.08 -7.93
C HIS A 169 4.79 -1.30 -8.26
N ILE A 170 4.19 -2.48 -8.39
CA ILE A 170 4.92 -3.70 -8.78
C ILE A 170 5.48 -3.56 -10.19
N PHE A 171 4.64 -3.20 -11.16
CA PHE A 171 5.07 -3.01 -12.55
C PHE A 171 6.08 -1.88 -12.69
N GLY A 172 5.83 -0.73 -12.05
CA GLY A 172 6.77 0.38 -12.03
C GLY A 172 8.12 0.03 -11.40
N CYS A 173 8.12 -0.77 -10.33
CA CYS A 173 9.35 -1.22 -9.67
C CYS A 173 10.17 -2.14 -10.57
N GLU A 174 9.55 -3.15 -11.18
CA GLU A 174 10.29 -4.10 -12.03
C GLU A 174 10.79 -3.43 -13.31
N ALA A 175 9.99 -2.55 -13.94
CA ALA A 175 10.46 -1.73 -15.05
C ALA A 175 11.66 -0.86 -14.66
N TYR A 176 11.61 -0.20 -13.50
CA TYR A 176 12.72 0.59 -12.98
C TYR A 176 13.98 -0.26 -12.72
N LEU A 177 13.82 -1.45 -12.14
CA LEU A 177 14.93 -2.36 -11.88
C LEU A 177 15.57 -2.89 -13.17
N GLN A 178 14.78 -3.21 -14.19
CA GLN A 178 15.29 -3.67 -15.49
C GLN A 178 16.09 -2.57 -16.19
N MET A 179 15.50 -1.37 -16.31
CA MET A 179 16.18 -0.22 -16.94
C MET A 179 17.48 0.14 -16.21
N THR A 180 17.49 0.09 -14.88
CA THR A 180 18.71 0.38 -14.11
C THR A 180 19.73 -0.76 -14.15
N GLU A 181 19.32 -2.00 -14.38
CA GLU A 181 20.22 -3.14 -14.58
C GLU A 181 20.90 -3.10 -15.95
N GLU A 182 20.20 -2.65 -16.97
CA GLU A 182 20.74 -2.38 -18.32
C GLU A 182 21.72 -1.20 -18.29
N ALA A 183 21.42 -0.14 -17.54
CA ALA A 183 22.30 1.01 -17.36
C ALA A 183 23.46 0.77 -16.37
N ASN A 184 23.57 -0.40 -15.74
CA ASN A 184 24.57 -0.63 -14.70
C ASN A 184 25.97 -0.86 -15.30
N TYR A 185 26.94 -0.13 -14.77
CA TYR A 185 28.35 -0.29 -15.06
C TYR A 185 28.91 -1.53 -14.33
N GLN A 186 29.66 -2.39 -15.01
CA GLN A 186 30.51 -3.41 -14.39
C GLN A 186 31.76 -2.75 -13.80
N ARG A 187 32.03 -3.06 -12.52
CA ARG A 187 33.26 -2.61 -11.87
C ARG A 187 34.40 -3.55 -12.25
N ARG A 188 35.36 -3.08 -13.06
CA ARG A 188 36.67 -3.74 -13.28
C ARG A 188 37.74 -2.96 -12.54
N GLY A 189 38.26 -3.52 -11.45
CA GLY A 189 39.21 -2.81 -10.58
C GLY A 189 38.58 -1.55 -9.94
N PHE A 190 39.14 -0.38 -10.23
CA PHE A 190 38.65 0.92 -9.76
C PHE A 190 37.72 1.64 -10.74
N VAL A 191 37.56 1.11 -11.96
CA VAL A 191 36.80 1.75 -13.04
C VAL A 191 35.42 1.09 -13.17
N LEU A 192 34.41 1.91 -13.40
CA LEU A 192 33.05 1.50 -13.73
C LEU A 192 32.93 1.53 -15.28
N GLU A 193 32.90 0.37 -15.91
CA GLU A 193 32.69 0.24 -17.37
C GLU A 193 31.21 -0.04 -17.65
N PRO A 194 30.57 0.60 -18.63
CA PRO A 194 29.23 0.20 -19.06
C PRO A 194 29.26 -1.29 -19.41
N LYS A 195 28.23 -2.06 -19.04
CA LYS A 195 28.12 -3.46 -19.45
C LYS A 195 28.16 -3.48 -20.98
N SER A 196 29.20 -4.06 -21.57
CA SER A 196 29.41 -4.00 -23.03
C SER A 196 28.23 -4.64 -23.75
N ASP A 197 27.48 -3.83 -24.50
CA ASP A 197 26.57 -4.32 -25.53
C ASP A 197 27.42 -5.00 -26.60
N SER A 198 27.10 -6.25 -26.96
CA SER A 198 27.81 -6.98 -28.03
C SER A 198 27.62 -6.34 -29.41
N SER A 199 26.70 -5.37 -29.55
CA SER A 199 26.48 -4.54 -30.74
C SER A 199 27.35 -3.27 -30.76
N VAL A 200 27.97 -2.88 -29.65
CA VAL A 200 28.84 -1.71 -29.56
C VAL A 200 30.29 -2.17 -29.59
N SER A 201 30.87 -2.17 -30.79
CA SER A 201 32.31 -2.28 -30.97
C SER A 201 32.97 -1.01 -30.40
N LEU A 202 33.40 -1.08 -29.15
CA LEU A 202 34.36 -0.12 -28.63
C LEU A 202 35.69 -0.41 -29.30
N ALA A 203 35.99 0.34 -30.36
CA ALA A 203 37.32 0.35 -30.94
C ALA A 203 38.34 0.58 -29.81
N PRO A 204 39.46 -0.17 -29.78
CA PRO A 204 40.49 0.07 -28.79
C PRO A 204 40.92 1.53 -28.90
N PHE A 205 40.89 2.26 -27.77
CA PHE A 205 41.52 3.56 -27.71
C PHE A 205 42.98 3.37 -28.12
N PRO A 206 43.50 4.16 -29.08
CA PRO A 206 44.91 4.08 -29.43
C PRO A 206 45.72 4.41 -28.19
N ASP A 207 46.64 3.52 -27.83
CA ASP A 207 47.57 3.73 -26.74
C ASP A 207 48.24 5.10 -26.92
N SER A 208 47.97 6.01 -25.98
CA SER A 208 48.65 7.30 -25.93
C SER A 208 50.13 7.04 -25.67
N PRO A 209 51.05 7.47 -26.55
CA PRO A 209 52.47 7.38 -26.26
C PRO A 209 52.80 8.44 -25.19
N LEU A 210 53.25 7.93 -24.03
CA LEU A 210 54.05 8.57 -22.98
C LEU A 210 53.86 10.08 -22.72
#